data_AF-A0A7X8MDV6-F1
#
_entry.id   AF-A0A7X8MDV6-F1
#
_cell.length_a   1.000
_cell.length_b   1.000
_cell.length_c   1.000
_cell.angle_alpha   90.00
_cell.angle_beta   90.00
_cell.angle_gamma   90.00
#
_symmetry.space_group_name_H-M   'P 1'
#
loop_
_entity.id
_entity.type
_entity.pdbx_description
1 polymer ?
#
loop_
_entity_poly.entity_id
_entity_poly.type
_entity_poly.pdbx_seq_one_letter_code
_entity_poly.pdbx_strand_id
1 'polypeptide(L)'
;MKYLEDAFKFLGKNLLLSIPLIIMVVIPNIIQGSTDKETATEMANQINQLSLSVTMGEISPTEFQIMALDILKPLFVLMAIANVVLIVLSLFITPATYGMVNKALEEEDTNLIDFFPQLGKKIFKFIIFSIASFLLWFIISIVVTIISVLMVFLVNGLSEKSSALMGLGIVISVLLGVVVFLALVAFYFLTIYWFPAMVIDDLRVISAFKKSIEVARSYFWPTVGITTMIFLMGSIISFIIALPFSLIPYVGVVLSSVPTALAQFVTIVFVLMVYRDKTSKNQLQDDGINDTPYELI
;
A
#
# COMPACT_ATOMS: atom_id res chain seq x y z
N MET A 1 14.09 6.08 -14.88
CA MET A 1 13.61 7.48 -14.96
C MET A 1 12.55 7.66 -16.04
N LYS A 2 12.75 7.18 -17.29
CA LYS A 2 11.76 7.30 -18.38
C LYS A 2 10.31 6.94 -17.96
N TYR A 3 10.07 5.74 -17.41
CA TYR A 3 8.72 5.34 -16.97
C TYR A 3 8.09 6.24 -15.91
N LEU A 4 8.91 6.86 -15.04
CA LEU A 4 8.40 7.76 -14.03
C LEU A 4 7.97 9.09 -14.66
N GLU A 5 8.80 9.64 -15.55
CA GLU A 5 8.48 10.84 -16.31
C GLU A 5 7.21 10.63 -17.15
N ASP A 6 7.12 9.50 -17.84
CA ASP A 6 5.94 9.13 -18.62
C ASP A 6 4.69 8.96 -17.74
N ALA A 7 4.83 8.38 -16.54
CA ALA A 7 3.74 8.28 -15.58
C ALA A 7 3.24 9.65 -15.09
N PHE A 8 4.14 10.61 -14.86
CA PHE A 8 3.77 11.99 -14.50
C PHE A 8 3.14 12.75 -15.68
N LYS A 9 3.67 12.59 -16.90
CA LYS A 9 3.04 13.14 -18.12
C LYS A 9 1.64 12.58 -18.31
N PHE A 10 1.48 11.27 -18.10
CA PHE A 10 0.19 10.60 -18.15
C PHE A 10 -0.77 11.14 -17.10
N LEU A 11 -0.32 11.35 -15.86
CA LEU A 11 -1.14 11.99 -14.81
C LEU A 11 -1.59 13.40 -15.25
N GLY A 12 -0.68 14.21 -15.80
CA GLY A 12 -1.00 15.56 -16.27
C GLY A 12 -2.06 15.56 -17.37
N LYS A 13 -1.97 14.63 -18.34
CA LYS A 13 -2.97 14.47 -19.42
C LYS A 13 -4.30 13.92 -18.91
N ASN A 14 -4.27 13.03 -17.93
CA ASN A 14 -5.44 12.23 -17.50
C ASN A 14 -5.81 12.43 -16.02
N LEU A 15 -5.69 13.66 -15.51
CA LEU A 15 -5.88 13.94 -14.08
C LEU A 15 -7.28 13.54 -13.58
N LEU A 16 -8.30 13.65 -14.43
CA LEU A 16 -9.67 13.24 -14.11
C LEU A 16 -9.78 11.75 -13.73
N LEU A 17 -8.96 10.87 -14.32
CA LEU A 17 -8.98 9.43 -14.02
C LEU A 17 -8.53 9.11 -12.59
N SER A 18 -7.89 10.06 -11.89
CA SER A 18 -7.48 9.90 -10.49
C SER A 18 -8.61 10.15 -9.49
N ILE A 19 -9.73 10.76 -9.90
CA ILE A 19 -10.84 11.14 -9.01
C ILE A 19 -11.38 9.94 -8.20
N PRO A 20 -11.63 8.76 -8.80
CA PRO A 20 -12.05 7.60 -8.02
C PRO A 20 -11.06 7.23 -6.90
N LEU A 21 -9.75 7.24 -7.17
CA LEU A 21 -8.76 6.99 -6.12
C LEU A 21 -8.75 8.07 -5.04
N ILE A 22 -8.96 9.34 -5.40
CA ILE A 22 -9.10 10.42 -4.41
C ILE A 22 -10.26 10.11 -3.47
N ILE A 23 -11.42 9.71 -3.99
CA ILE A 23 -12.58 9.31 -3.17
C ILE A 23 -12.23 8.12 -2.26
N MET A 24 -11.54 7.11 -2.80
CA MET A 24 -11.10 5.91 -2.06
C MET A 24 -10.21 6.25 -0.86
N VAL A 25 -9.36 7.26 -0.97
CA VAL A 25 -8.43 7.68 0.10
C VAL A 25 -9.09 8.69 1.04
N VAL A 26 -9.82 9.67 0.51
CA VAL A 26 -10.42 10.76 1.28
C VAL A 26 -11.49 10.25 2.25
N ILE A 27 -12.41 9.39 1.81
CA ILE A 27 -13.54 8.97 2.65
C ILE A 27 -13.06 8.24 3.93
N PRO A 28 -12.21 7.19 3.86
CA PRO A 28 -11.69 6.53 5.05
C PRO A 28 -10.88 7.48 5.94
N ASN A 29 -10.15 8.43 5.35
CA ASN A 29 -9.36 9.40 6.11
C ASN A 29 -10.26 10.39 6.87
N ILE A 30 -11.38 10.84 6.29
CA ILE A 30 -12.37 11.66 7.00
C ILE A 30 -12.92 10.92 8.22
N ILE A 31 -13.21 9.62 8.09
CA ILE A 31 -13.70 8.80 9.21
C ILE A 31 -12.64 8.70 10.32
N GLN A 32 -11.38 8.44 9.96
CA GLN A 32 -10.28 8.38 10.94
C GLN A 32 -9.99 9.73 11.58
N GLY A 33 -10.02 10.80 10.78
CA GLY A 33 -9.80 12.18 11.21
C GLY A 33 -11.00 12.85 11.87
N SER A 34 -12.10 12.12 12.08
CA SER A 34 -13.30 12.65 12.74
C SER A 34 -13.16 12.78 14.26
N THR A 35 -12.03 12.34 14.82
CA THR A 35 -11.71 12.61 16.22
C THR A 35 -11.37 14.09 16.37
N ASP A 36 -12.21 14.83 17.06
CA ASP A 36 -11.93 16.23 17.37
C ASP A 36 -10.63 16.36 18.16
N LYS A 37 -9.86 17.43 17.90
CA LYS A 37 -8.56 17.69 18.55
C LYS A 37 -8.66 17.66 20.08
N GLU A 38 -9.78 18.12 20.61
CA GLU A 38 -10.06 18.13 22.04
C GLU A 38 -10.13 16.70 22.58
N THR A 39 -10.89 15.81 21.94
CA THR A 39 -10.97 14.38 22.27
C THR A 39 -9.60 13.71 22.20
N ALA A 40 -8.81 13.98 21.16
CA ALA A 40 -7.46 13.43 21.04
C ALA A 40 -6.51 13.94 22.13
N THR A 41 -6.62 15.22 22.49
CA THR A 41 -5.81 15.84 23.56
C THR A 41 -6.22 15.30 24.93
N GLU A 42 -7.52 15.13 25.16
CA GLU A 42 -8.06 14.56 26.39
C GLU A 42 -7.61 13.11 26.57
N MET A 43 -7.70 12.29 25.52
CA MET A 43 -7.15 10.92 25.54
C MET A 43 -5.66 10.92 25.88
N ALA A 44 -4.87 11.81 25.26
CA ALA A 44 -3.44 11.92 25.54
C ALA A 44 -3.17 12.33 27.00
N ASN A 45 -3.95 13.28 27.53
CA ASN A 45 -3.85 13.72 28.93
C ASN A 45 -4.20 12.59 29.91
N GLN A 46 -5.27 11.85 29.64
CA GLN A 46 -5.67 10.71 30.48
C GLN A 46 -4.61 9.59 30.46
N ILE A 47 -4.03 9.28 29.30
CA ILE A 47 -2.93 8.31 29.19
C ILE A 47 -1.69 8.79 29.97
N ASN A 48 -1.35 10.08 29.89
CA ASN A 48 -0.25 10.65 30.65
C ASN A 48 -0.50 10.57 32.16
N GLN A 49 -1.71 10.84 32.62
CA GLN A 49 -2.10 10.70 34.03
C GLN A 49 -2.00 9.24 34.49
N LEU A 50 -2.50 8.29 33.71
CA LEU A 50 -2.36 6.86 34.00
C LEU A 50 -0.89 6.44 34.07
N SER A 51 -0.04 6.93 33.18
CA SER A 51 1.40 6.65 33.20
C SER A 51 2.07 7.15 34.48
N LEU A 52 1.62 8.29 35.01
CA LEU A 52 2.11 8.83 36.28
C LEU A 52 1.67 7.93 37.45
N SER A 53 0.41 7.48 37.47
CA SER A 53 -0.09 6.56 38.51
C SER A 53 0.64 5.20 38.52
N VAL A 54 1.08 4.68 37.37
CA VAL A 54 1.97 3.50 37.32
C VAL A 54 3.31 3.80 37.98
N THR A 55 3.89 4.95 37.66
CA THR A 55 5.20 5.37 38.19
C THR A 55 5.15 5.58 39.70
N MET A 56 4.01 6.06 40.21
CA MET A 56 3.76 6.23 41.65
C MET A 56 3.39 4.92 42.37
N GLY A 57 3.22 3.81 41.63
CA GLY A 57 2.84 2.52 42.18
C GLY A 57 1.37 2.42 42.62
N GLU A 58 0.52 3.37 42.20
CA GLU A 58 -0.91 3.40 42.53
C GLU A 58 -1.69 2.36 41.74
N ILE A 59 -1.23 2.05 40.52
CA ILE A 59 -1.80 1.03 39.64
C ILE A 59 -0.72 0.10 39.11
N SER A 60 -1.07 -1.16 38.91
CA SER A 60 -0.17 -2.14 38.31
C SER A 60 0.04 -1.88 36.81
N PRO A 61 1.17 -2.30 36.22
CA PRO A 61 1.39 -2.21 34.77
C PRO A 61 0.31 -2.90 33.93
N THR A 62 -0.32 -3.96 34.46
CA THR A 62 -1.43 -4.67 33.82
C THR A 62 -2.72 -3.86 33.83
N GLU A 63 -3.05 -3.19 34.93
CA GLU A 63 -4.23 -2.31 35.01
C GLU A 63 -4.07 -1.11 34.09
N PHE A 64 -2.86 -0.55 34.00
CA PHE A 64 -2.55 0.51 33.03
C PHE A 64 -2.87 0.09 31.59
N GLN A 65 -2.47 -1.12 31.18
CA GLN A 65 -2.75 -1.62 29.83
C GLN A 65 -4.26 -1.71 29.56
N ILE A 66 -5.03 -2.22 30.51
CA ILE A 66 -6.49 -2.36 30.39
C ILE A 66 -7.14 -0.97 30.30
N MET A 67 -6.79 -0.05 31.22
CA MET A 67 -7.36 1.30 31.25
C MET A 67 -6.96 2.12 30.01
N ALA A 68 -5.72 2.01 29.56
CA ALA A 68 -5.26 2.67 28.34
C ALA A 68 -6.00 2.14 27.09
N LEU A 69 -6.25 0.83 27.02
CA LEU A 69 -7.05 0.25 25.94
C LEU A 69 -8.49 0.76 25.95
N ASP A 70 -9.10 0.93 27.13
CA ASP A 70 -10.45 1.47 27.26
C ASP A 70 -10.54 2.93 26.78
N ILE A 71 -9.53 3.75 27.08
CA ILE A 71 -9.42 5.14 26.58
C ILE A 71 -9.27 5.15 25.05
N LEU A 72 -8.47 4.25 24.49
CA LEU A 72 -8.19 4.17 23.04
C LEU A 72 -9.29 3.47 22.24
N LYS A 73 -10.22 2.78 22.90
CA LYS A 73 -11.30 2.01 22.26
C LYS A 73 -12.10 2.80 21.20
N PRO A 74 -12.49 4.07 21.42
CA PRO A 74 -13.19 4.85 20.40
C PRO A 74 -12.36 5.04 19.12
N LEU A 75 -11.04 5.21 19.24
CA LEU A 75 -10.14 5.31 18.08
C LEU A 75 -10.08 3.99 17.31
N PHE A 76 -9.99 2.86 18.01
CA PHE A 76 -10.00 1.55 17.36
C PHE A 76 -11.31 1.27 16.61
N VAL A 77 -12.46 1.72 17.15
CA VAL A 77 -13.75 1.61 16.46
C VAL A 77 -13.76 2.45 15.19
N LEU A 78 -13.29 3.70 15.23
CA LEU A 78 -13.20 4.56 14.04
C LEU A 78 -12.24 3.99 12.99
N MET A 79 -11.08 3.48 13.42
CA MET A 79 -10.13 2.80 12.54
C MET A 79 -10.75 1.56 11.90
N ALA A 80 -11.49 0.75 12.65
CA ALA A 80 -12.17 -0.43 12.11
C ALA A 80 -13.21 -0.05 11.05
N ILE A 81 -14.05 0.95 11.32
CA ILE A 81 -15.05 1.45 10.36
C ILE A 81 -14.36 1.97 9.10
N ALA A 82 -13.33 2.80 9.25
CA ALA A 82 -12.59 3.35 8.12
C ALA A 82 -11.92 2.28 7.25
N ASN A 83 -11.36 1.23 7.87
CA ASN A 83 -10.76 0.11 7.15
C ASN A 83 -11.81 -0.71 6.39
N VAL A 84 -12.99 -0.95 6.98
CA VAL A 84 -14.10 -1.61 6.28
C VAL A 84 -14.53 -0.77 5.07
N VAL A 85 -14.67 0.54 5.23
CA VAL A 85 -15.01 1.44 4.11
C VAL A 85 -13.92 1.44 3.03
N LEU A 86 -12.64 1.49 3.42
CA LEU A 86 -11.52 1.40 2.49
C LEU A 86 -11.55 0.08 1.70
N ILE A 87 -11.78 -1.05 2.38
CA ILE A 87 -11.89 -2.37 1.73
C ILE A 87 -13.02 -2.37 0.70
N VAL A 88 -14.21 -1.92 1.09
CA VAL A 88 -15.38 -1.85 0.19
C VAL A 88 -15.09 -0.94 -1.01
N LEU A 89 -14.59 0.27 -0.79
CA LEU A 89 -14.24 1.21 -1.87
C LEU A 89 -13.15 0.65 -2.79
N SER A 90 -12.11 0.03 -2.22
CA SER A 90 -11.01 -0.57 -2.98
C SER A 90 -11.46 -1.69 -3.90
N LEU A 91 -12.53 -2.42 -3.54
CA LEU A 91 -13.11 -3.49 -4.34
C LEU A 91 -13.64 -2.99 -5.69
N PHE A 92 -14.16 -1.77 -5.73
CA PHE A 92 -14.70 -1.17 -6.95
C PHE A 92 -13.67 -0.26 -7.63
N ILE A 93 -13.00 0.59 -6.87
CA ILE A 93 -12.19 1.66 -7.43
C ILE A 93 -10.87 1.12 -8.00
N THR A 94 -10.23 0.16 -7.32
CA THR A 94 -8.95 -0.39 -7.79
C THR A 94 -9.07 -1.08 -9.16
N PRO A 95 -9.95 -2.09 -9.38
CA PRO A 95 -10.07 -2.72 -10.69
C PRO A 95 -10.43 -1.75 -11.80
N ALA A 96 -11.35 -0.81 -11.52
CA ALA A 96 -11.76 0.19 -12.48
C ALA A 96 -10.59 1.11 -12.86
N THR A 97 -9.79 1.54 -11.89
CA THR A 97 -8.62 2.40 -12.14
C THR A 97 -7.57 1.68 -12.98
N TYR A 98 -7.23 0.44 -12.64
CA TYR A 98 -6.31 -0.36 -13.47
C TYR A 98 -6.86 -0.58 -14.88
N GLY A 99 -8.17 -0.82 -15.03
CA GLY A 99 -8.81 -0.98 -16.34
C GLY A 99 -8.78 0.30 -17.17
N MET A 100 -9.11 1.46 -16.57
CA MET A 100 -9.05 2.76 -17.22
C MET A 100 -7.62 3.14 -17.62
N VAL A 101 -6.64 2.95 -16.71
CA VAL A 101 -5.23 3.24 -17.03
C VAL A 101 -4.74 2.31 -18.14
N ASN A 102 -5.10 1.02 -18.12
CA ASN A 102 -4.73 0.12 -19.21
C ASN A 102 -5.32 0.56 -20.55
N LYS A 103 -6.62 0.90 -20.58
CA LYS A 103 -7.30 1.41 -21.78
C LYS A 103 -6.62 2.68 -22.30
N ALA A 104 -6.35 3.64 -21.41
CA ALA A 104 -5.71 4.90 -21.77
C ALA A 104 -4.28 4.73 -22.31
N LEU A 105 -3.57 3.68 -21.89
CA LEU A 105 -2.27 3.30 -22.43
C LEU A 105 -2.36 2.51 -23.74
N GLU A 106 -3.52 1.97 -24.13
CA GLU A 106 -3.75 1.27 -25.41
C GLU A 106 -4.34 2.19 -26.49
N GLU A 107 -5.36 2.96 -26.11
CA GLU A 107 -6.23 3.69 -27.05
C GLU A 107 -6.01 5.21 -27.02
N GLU A 108 -5.18 5.72 -26.10
CA GLU A 108 -4.92 7.16 -25.84
C GLU A 108 -6.12 8.05 -25.47
N ASP A 109 -7.35 7.58 -25.67
CA ASP A 109 -8.61 8.23 -25.29
C ASP A 109 -9.30 7.42 -24.18
N THR A 110 -9.44 8.01 -23.00
CA THR A 110 -10.18 7.42 -21.89
C THR A 110 -10.75 8.51 -21.01
N ASN A 111 -12.02 8.34 -20.65
CA ASN A 111 -12.77 9.29 -19.84
C ASN A 111 -13.31 8.64 -18.57
N LEU A 112 -13.80 9.44 -17.62
CA LEU A 112 -14.46 8.94 -16.41
C LEU A 112 -15.69 8.07 -16.69
N ILE A 113 -16.31 8.25 -17.85
CA ILE A 113 -17.45 7.43 -18.31
C ILE A 113 -17.03 5.96 -18.49
N ASP A 114 -15.75 5.70 -18.77
CA ASP A 114 -15.21 4.35 -18.90
C ASP A 114 -15.07 3.62 -17.56
N PHE A 115 -15.27 4.30 -16.43
CA PHE A 115 -15.16 3.70 -15.10
C PHE A 115 -16.04 2.45 -14.94
N PHE A 116 -17.34 2.56 -15.22
CA PHE A 116 -18.27 1.43 -15.04
C PHE A 116 -18.06 0.30 -16.05
N PRO A 117 -17.86 0.57 -17.36
CA PRO A 117 -17.48 -0.47 -18.32
C PRO A 117 -16.21 -1.22 -17.93
N GLN A 118 -15.17 -0.51 -17.46
CA GLN A 118 -13.90 -1.13 -17.05
C GLN A 118 -14.03 -1.89 -15.73
N LEU A 119 -14.81 -1.37 -14.78
CA LEU A 119 -15.18 -2.07 -13.56
C LEU A 119 -15.81 -3.42 -13.89
N GLY A 120 -16.88 -3.45 -14.70
CA GLY A 120 -17.58 -4.69 -15.05
C GLY A 120 -16.67 -5.73 -15.71
N LYS A 121 -15.75 -5.30 -16.58
CA LYS A 121 -14.79 -6.20 -17.26
C LYS A 121 -13.73 -6.78 -16.34
N LYS A 122 -13.30 -6.05 -15.30
CA LYS A 122 -12.11 -6.43 -14.49
C LYS A 122 -12.44 -6.77 -13.03
N ILE A 123 -13.66 -6.50 -12.56
CA ILE A 123 -14.07 -6.75 -11.16
C ILE A 123 -13.91 -8.21 -10.76
N PHE A 124 -14.33 -9.16 -11.59
CA PHE A 124 -14.24 -10.58 -11.27
C PHE A 124 -12.79 -11.03 -11.09
N LYS A 125 -11.88 -10.57 -11.96
CA LYS A 125 -10.44 -10.80 -11.84
C LYS A 125 -9.89 -10.22 -10.54
N PHE A 126 -10.33 -9.02 -10.18
CA PHE A 126 -9.90 -8.37 -8.95
C PHE A 126 -10.43 -9.08 -7.71
N ILE A 127 -11.64 -9.63 -7.73
CA ILE A 127 -12.17 -10.46 -6.64
C ILE A 127 -11.30 -11.70 -6.44
N ILE A 128 -10.97 -12.44 -7.51
CA ILE A 128 -10.12 -13.63 -7.38
C ILE A 128 -8.71 -13.24 -6.93
N PHE A 129 -8.15 -12.15 -7.48
CA PHE A 129 -6.88 -11.59 -7.03
C PHE A 129 -6.90 -11.22 -5.55
N SER A 130 -7.96 -10.57 -5.08
CA SER A 130 -8.11 -10.13 -3.69
C SER A 130 -8.20 -11.31 -2.73
N ILE A 131 -8.98 -12.34 -3.08
CA ILE A 131 -9.07 -13.57 -2.28
C ILE A 131 -7.73 -14.29 -2.23
N ALA A 132 -7.04 -14.42 -3.37
CA ALA A 132 -5.73 -15.07 -3.42
C ALA A 132 -4.65 -14.29 -2.65
N SER A 133 -4.65 -12.97 -2.77
CA SER A 133 -3.76 -12.08 -2.02
C SER A 133 -4.03 -12.19 -0.53
N PHE A 134 -5.30 -12.17 -0.12
CA PHE A 134 -5.70 -12.35 1.28
C PHE A 134 -5.22 -13.69 1.84
N LEU A 135 -5.47 -14.80 1.14
CA LEU A 135 -5.00 -16.13 1.56
C LEU A 135 -3.48 -16.18 1.68
N LEU A 136 -2.76 -15.57 0.74
CA LEU A 136 -1.31 -15.53 0.74
C LEU A 136 -0.76 -14.72 1.93
N TRP A 137 -1.31 -13.53 2.19
CA TRP A 137 -0.93 -12.72 3.35
C TRP A 137 -1.32 -13.38 4.67
N PHE A 138 -2.43 -14.11 4.72
CA PHE A 138 -2.84 -14.89 5.88
C PHE A 138 -1.81 -15.98 6.21
N ILE A 139 -1.35 -16.75 5.22
CA ILE A 139 -0.29 -17.76 5.41
C ILE A 139 1.01 -17.12 5.90
N ILE A 140 1.43 -16.01 5.27
CA ILE A 140 2.64 -15.27 5.68
C ILE A 140 2.49 -14.77 7.13
N SER A 141 1.32 -14.25 7.51
CA SER A 141 1.05 -13.78 8.86
C SER A 141 1.19 -14.90 9.90
N ILE A 142 0.75 -16.12 9.60
CA ILE A 142 0.94 -17.28 10.48
C ILE A 142 2.44 -17.56 10.67
N VAL A 143 3.23 -17.59 9.59
CA VAL A 143 4.67 -17.82 9.65
C VAL A 143 5.38 -16.74 10.48
N VAL A 144 5.06 -15.46 10.24
CA VAL A 144 5.62 -14.34 11.00
C VAL A 144 5.24 -14.42 12.48
N THR A 145 4.00 -14.83 12.79
CA THR A 145 3.54 -15.02 14.17
C THR A 145 4.33 -16.11 14.87
N ILE A 146 4.54 -17.27 14.21
CA ILE A 146 5.35 -18.36 14.76
C ILE A 146 6.78 -17.90 15.05
N ILE A 147 7.41 -17.19 14.10
CA ILE A 147 8.77 -16.66 14.29
C ILE A 147 8.81 -15.66 15.46
N SER A 148 7.80 -14.80 15.58
CA SER A 148 7.72 -13.82 16.67
C SER A 148 7.56 -14.49 18.04
N VAL A 149 6.73 -15.53 18.11
CA VAL A 149 6.57 -16.34 19.33
C VAL A 149 7.90 -17.00 19.70
N LEU A 150 8.63 -17.57 18.73
CA LEU A 150 9.96 -18.15 18.97
C LEU A 150 10.97 -17.12 19.50
N MET A 151 10.96 -15.89 18.99
CA MET A 151 11.82 -14.80 19.50
C MET A 151 11.51 -14.50 20.98
N VAL A 152 10.23 -14.42 21.35
CA VAL A 152 9.82 -14.17 22.74
C VAL A 152 10.26 -15.33 23.64
N PHE A 153 10.07 -16.58 23.21
CA PHE A 153 10.55 -17.75 23.95
C PHE A 153 12.08 -17.75 24.10
N LEU A 154 12.82 -17.32 23.07
CA LEU A 154 14.28 -17.23 23.11
C LEU A 154 14.74 -16.20 24.15
N VAL A 155 14.12 -15.02 24.20
CA VAL A 155 14.46 -13.98 25.18
C VAL A 155 14.13 -14.44 26.60
N ASN A 156 12.91 -14.94 26.81
CA ASN A 156 12.45 -15.38 28.12
C ASN A 156 13.28 -16.58 28.63
N GLY A 157 13.52 -17.59 27.79
CA GLY A 157 14.29 -18.77 28.17
C GLY A 157 15.77 -18.49 28.46
N LEU A 158 16.37 -17.49 27.80
CA LEU A 158 17.72 -17.04 28.11
C LEU A 158 17.78 -16.17 29.38
N SER A 159 16.72 -15.42 29.67
CA SER A 159 16.63 -14.55 30.84
C SER A 159 16.65 -15.31 32.17
N GLU A 160 16.12 -16.54 32.20
CA GLU A 160 16.11 -17.39 33.40
C GLU A 160 17.51 -17.85 33.82
N LYS A 161 18.48 -17.89 32.89
CA LYS A 161 19.83 -18.41 33.17
C LYS A 161 20.82 -17.32 33.60
N SER A 162 20.75 -16.15 32.99
CA SER A 162 21.66 -15.03 33.29
C SER A 162 21.18 -13.73 32.63
N SER A 163 21.38 -12.59 33.31
CA SER A 163 21.10 -11.26 32.76
C SER A 163 21.96 -10.93 31.54
N ALA A 164 23.19 -11.44 31.44
CA ALA A 164 24.04 -11.25 30.26
C ALA A 164 23.50 -12.02 29.03
N LEU A 165 22.90 -13.19 29.25
CA LEU A 165 22.28 -13.99 28.18
C LEU A 165 20.97 -13.38 27.69
N MET A 166 20.22 -12.67 28.55
CA MET A 166 19.05 -11.89 28.14
C MET A 166 19.44 -10.83 27.09
N GLY A 167 20.53 -10.08 27.33
CA GLY A 167 21.03 -9.09 26.38
C GLY A 167 21.36 -9.69 25.01
N LEU A 168 22.02 -10.84 25.00
CA LEU A 168 22.31 -11.58 23.76
C LEU A 168 21.03 -12.05 23.06
N GLY A 169 20.03 -12.52 23.81
CA GLY A 169 18.73 -12.91 23.27
C GLY A 169 17.99 -11.77 22.60
N ILE A 170 18.03 -10.57 23.19
CA ILE A 170 17.44 -9.36 22.60
C ILE A 170 18.14 -9.01 21.29
N VAL A 171 19.48 -9.01 21.26
CA VAL A 171 20.26 -8.70 20.05
C VAL A 171 19.92 -9.67 18.90
N ILE A 172 19.86 -10.98 19.18
CA ILE A 172 19.48 -11.98 18.18
C ILE A 172 18.06 -11.75 17.68
N SER A 173 17.11 -11.48 18.57
CA SER A 173 15.71 -11.23 18.20
C SER A 173 15.58 -10.00 17.32
N VAL A 174 16.31 -8.91 17.61
CA VAL A 174 16.33 -7.70 16.79
C VAL A 174 16.90 -7.99 15.40
N LEU A 175 18.06 -8.68 15.31
CA LEU A 175 18.67 -9.03 14.03
C LEU A 175 17.74 -9.89 13.17
N LEU A 176 17.12 -10.92 13.76
CA LEU A 176 16.18 -11.77 13.07
C LEU A 176 14.92 -10.99 12.66
N GLY A 177 14.44 -10.05 13.49
CA GLY A 177 13.34 -9.15 13.16
C GLY A 177 13.62 -8.29 11.94
N VAL A 178 14.84 -7.74 11.83
CA VAL A 178 15.28 -6.98 10.65
C VAL A 178 15.29 -7.88 9.40
N VAL A 179 15.78 -9.11 9.50
CA VAL A 179 15.80 -10.06 8.37
C VAL A 179 14.38 -10.39 7.91
N VAL A 180 13.46 -10.67 8.83
CA VAL A 180 12.04 -10.93 8.51
C VAL A 180 11.42 -9.69 7.84
N PHE A 181 11.66 -8.50 8.38
CA PHE A 181 11.17 -7.25 7.80
C PHE A 181 11.67 -7.05 6.36
N LEU A 182 12.97 -7.22 6.10
CA LEU A 182 13.54 -7.10 4.76
C LEU A 182 12.97 -8.16 3.80
N ALA A 183 12.73 -9.38 4.27
CA ALA A 183 12.10 -10.43 3.48
C ALA A 183 10.65 -10.07 3.09
N LEU A 184 9.87 -9.50 4.01
CA LEU A 184 8.51 -9.04 3.72
C LEU A 184 8.49 -7.89 2.71
N VAL A 185 9.40 -6.93 2.85
CA VAL A 185 9.55 -5.82 1.89
C VAL A 185 9.92 -6.36 0.51
N ALA A 186 10.90 -7.25 0.41
CA ALA A 186 11.28 -7.86 -0.86
C ALA A 186 10.11 -8.65 -1.49
N PHE A 187 9.37 -9.39 -0.67
CA PHE A 187 8.20 -10.15 -1.11
C PHE A 187 7.07 -9.25 -1.64
N TYR A 188 6.80 -8.12 -0.98
CA TYR A 188 5.84 -7.13 -1.44
C TYR A 188 6.18 -6.64 -2.85
N PHE A 189 7.44 -6.23 -3.08
CA PHE A 189 7.87 -5.76 -4.41
C PHE A 189 7.93 -6.88 -5.47
N LEU A 190 8.13 -8.14 -5.09
CA LEU A 190 8.03 -9.28 -6.01
C LEU A 190 6.60 -9.54 -6.50
N THR A 191 5.60 -9.11 -5.73
CA THR A 191 4.17 -9.34 -6.01
C THR A 191 3.44 -8.11 -6.56
N ILE A 192 4.13 -6.96 -6.68
CA ILE A 192 3.53 -5.70 -7.16
C ILE A 192 2.98 -5.79 -8.60
N TYR A 193 3.54 -6.66 -9.43
CA TYR A 193 3.12 -6.88 -10.82
C TYR A 193 2.00 -7.91 -10.98
N TRP A 194 1.49 -8.50 -9.89
CA TRP A 194 0.53 -9.60 -9.93
C TRP A 194 -0.80 -9.18 -10.56
N PHE A 195 -1.39 -8.08 -10.10
CA PHE A 195 -2.62 -7.59 -10.69
C PHE A 195 -2.43 -7.02 -12.11
N PRO A 196 -1.39 -6.21 -12.41
CA PRO A 196 -1.02 -5.84 -13.78
C PRO A 196 -1.01 -7.01 -14.76
N ALA A 197 -0.39 -8.14 -14.37
CA ALA A 197 -0.34 -9.35 -15.19
C ALA A 197 -1.72 -9.93 -15.51
N MET A 198 -2.65 -9.89 -14.55
CA MET A 198 -4.04 -10.33 -14.77
C MET A 198 -4.84 -9.35 -15.66
N VAL A 199 -4.55 -8.05 -15.55
CA VAL A 199 -5.27 -7.00 -16.29
C VAL A 199 -4.84 -6.98 -17.74
N ILE A 200 -3.53 -7.01 -17.99
CA ILE A 200 -2.90 -6.86 -19.31
C ILE A 200 -2.91 -8.17 -20.08
N ASP A 201 -2.44 -9.27 -19.49
CA ASP A 201 -2.22 -10.55 -20.20
C ASP A 201 -3.37 -11.55 -20.05
N ASP A 202 -4.47 -11.14 -19.40
CA ASP A 202 -5.62 -12.01 -19.14
C ASP A 202 -5.24 -13.34 -18.45
N LEU A 203 -4.16 -13.32 -17.67
CA LEU A 203 -3.66 -14.52 -17.01
C LEU A 203 -4.54 -14.90 -15.81
N ARG A 204 -4.66 -16.22 -15.59
CA ARG A 204 -5.21 -16.77 -14.34
C ARG A 204 -4.31 -16.42 -13.16
N VAL A 205 -4.88 -16.35 -11.96
CA VAL A 205 -4.23 -15.87 -10.74
C VAL A 205 -2.86 -16.50 -10.46
N ILE A 206 -2.72 -17.82 -10.56
CA ILE A 206 -1.46 -18.52 -10.29
C ILE A 206 -0.42 -18.22 -11.38
N SER A 207 -0.83 -18.19 -12.65
CA SER A 207 0.05 -17.87 -13.77
C SER A 207 0.53 -16.41 -13.69
N ALA A 208 -0.38 -15.51 -13.33
CA ALA A 208 -0.09 -14.09 -13.11
C ALA A 208 0.88 -13.88 -11.94
N PHE A 209 0.74 -14.64 -10.85
CA PHE A 209 1.68 -14.60 -9.72
C PHE A 209 3.10 -14.99 -10.15
N LYS A 210 3.24 -16.10 -10.89
CA LYS A 210 4.54 -16.55 -11.40
C LYS A 210 5.14 -15.50 -12.34
N LYS A 211 4.33 -14.94 -13.25
CA LYS A 211 4.77 -13.91 -14.19
C LYS A 211 5.18 -12.61 -13.48
N SER A 212 4.45 -12.22 -12.43
CA SER A 212 4.81 -11.08 -11.58
C SER A 212 6.21 -11.22 -11.01
N ILE A 213 6.55 -12.40 -10.48
CA ILE A 213 7.88 -12.65 -9.90
C ILE A 213 8.96 -12.60 -10.97
N GLU A 214 8.70 -13.16 -12.15
CA GLU A 214 9.63 -13.13 -13.28
C GLU A 214 9.94 -11.69 -13.71
N VAL A 215 8.90 -10.87 -13.91
CA VAL A 215 9.05 -9.45 -14.28
C VAL A 215 9.72 -8.68 -13.14
N ALA A 216 9.27 -8.86 -11.90
CA ALA A 216 9.80 -8.19 -10.73
C ALA A 216 11.30 -8.46 -10.54
N ARG A 217 11.77 -9.69 -10.79
CA ARG A 217 13.20 -10.03 -10.67
C ARG A 217 14.07 -9.26 -11.66
N SER A 218 13.58 -9.06 -12.89
CA SER A 218 14.33 -8.33 -13.93
C SER A 218 14.43 -6.82 -13.66
N TYR A 219 13.43 -6.24 -13.00
CA TYR A 219 13.32 -4.79 -12.76
C TYR A 219 13.18 -4.44 -11.27
N PHE A 220 13.73 -5.28 -10.38
CA PHE A 220 13.48 -5.21 -8.95
C PHE A 220 13.93 -3.87 -8.36
N TRP A 221 15.22 -3.55 -8.48
CA TRP A 221 15.81 -2.35 -7.87
C TRP A 221 15.20 -1.04 -8.37
N PRO A 222 14.98 -0.83 -9.68
CA PRO A 222 14.28 0.35 -10.15
C PRO A 222 12.84 0.43 -9.64
N THR A 223 12.12 -0.70 -9.56
CA THR A 223 10.74 -0.75 -9.02
C THR A 223 10.71 -0.31 -7.56
N VAL A 224 11.61 -0.86 -6.74
CA VAL A 224 11.74 -0.51 -5.32
C VAL A 224 12.05 0.97 -5.18
N GLY A 225 13.09 1.46 -5.87
CA GLY A 225 13.55 2.85 -5.77
C GLY A 225 12.48 3.86 -6.19
N ILE A 226 11.86 3.64 -7.36
CA ILE A 226 10.85 4.58 -7.90
C ILE A 226 9.58 4.57 -7.06
N THR A 227 9.07 3.40 -6.70
CA THR A 227 7.84 3.30 -5.89
C THR A 227 8.05 3.91 -4.50
N THR A 228 9.21 3.66 -3.88
CA THR A 228 9.57 4.27 -2.60
C THR A 228 9.68 5.79 -2.73
N MET A 229 10.29 6.29 -3.81
CA MET A 229 10.40 7.73 -4.06
C MET A 229 9.02 8.39 -4.24
N ILE A 230 8.12 7.77 -5.02
CA ILE A 230 6.75 8.26 -5.20
C ILE A 230 6.02 8.31 -3.84
N PHE A 231 6.15 7.27 -3.03
CA PHE A 231 5.52 7.20 -1.71
C PHE A 231 6.06 8.26 -0.75
N LEU A 232 7.39 8.45 -0.71
CA LEU A 232 8.03 9.47 0.11
C LEU A 232 7.61 10.87 -0.31
N MET A 233 7.63 11.18 -1.62
CA MET A 233 7.19 12.48 -2.12
C MET A 233 5.71 12.73 -1.85
N GLY A 234 4.85 11.74 -2.07
CA GLY A 234 3.43 11.81 -1.72
C GLY A 234 3.25 12.13 -0.23
N SER A 235 3.97 11.44 0.65
CA SER A 235 3.90 11.64 2.10
C SER A 235 4.38 13.02 2.53
N ILE A 236 5.50 13.52 1.96
CA ILE A 236 6.04 14.85 2.28
C ILE A 236 5.07 15.94 1.84
N ILE A 237 4.53 15.86 0.62
CA ILE A 237 3.58 16.85 0.10
C ILE A 237 2.30 16.82 0.95
N SER A 238 1.77 15.64 1.27
CA SER A 238 0.61 15.48 2.14
C SER A 238 0.84 16.10 3.52
N PHE A 239 2.02 15.91 4.12
CA PHE A 239 2.39 16.53 5.39
C PHE A 239 2.46 18.06 5.31
N ILE A 240 3.13 18.60 4.29
CA ILE A 240 3.25 20.06 4.09
C ILE A 240 1.87 20.70 3.93
N ILE A 241 0.96 20.07 3.18
CA ILE A 241 -0.41 20.55 2.99
C ILE A 241 -1.21 20.43 4.29
N ALA A 242 -1.01 19.38 5.09
CA ALA A 242 -1.72 19.20 6.35
C ALA A 242 -1.41 20.30 7.38
N LEU A 243 -0.19 20.84 7.41
CA LEU A 243 0.25 21.82 8.41
C LEU A 243 -0.66 23.08 8.50
N PRO A 244 -0.86 23.88 7.43
CA PRO A 244 -1.67 25.10 7.49
C PRO A 244 -3.15 24.83 7.72
N PHE A 245 -3.67 23.70 7.23
CA PHE A 245 -5.08 23.34 7.35
C PHE A 245 -5.40 22.49 8.57
N SER A 246 -4.41 22.20 9.41
CA SER A 246 -4.59 21.42 10.63
C SER A 246 -5.59 22.07 11.59
N LEU A 247 -5.80 23.38 11.52
CA LEU A 247 -6.73 24.13 12.36
C LEU A 247 -8.20 23.95 11.96
N ILE A 248 -8.48 23.57 10.71
CA ILE A 248 -9.85 23.41 10.22
C ILE A 248 -10.20 21.92 10.21
N PRO A 249 -11.15 21.48 11.05
CA PRO A 249 -11.62 20.10 11.05
C PRO A 249 -12.04 19.66 9.64
N TYR A 250 -11.71 18.41 9.29
CA TYR A 250 -12.00 17.76 8.01
C TYR A 250 -11.30 18.34 6.76
N VAL A 251 -11.14 19.66 6.62
CA VAL A 251 -10.49 20.28 5.45
C VAL A 251 -9.03 19.86 5.33
N GLY A 252 -8.29 19.88 6.45
CA GLY A 252 -6.90 19.42 6.45
C GLY A 252 -6.76 17.97 6.01
N VAL A 253 -7.66 17.11 6.47
CA VAL A 253 -7.68 15.67 6.17
C VAL A 253 -7.99 15.41 4.69
N VAL A 254 -8.96 16.14 4.12
CA VAL A 254 -9.31 16.02 2.70
C VAL A 254 -8.14 16.46 1.82
N LEU A 255 -7.57 17.64 2.09
CA LEU A 255 -6.49 18.20 1.28
C LEU A 255 -5.21 17.38 1.38
N SER A 256 -4.86 16.87 2.56
CA SER A 256 -3.70 16.00 2.74
C SER A 256 -3.87 14.60 2.13
N SER A 257 -5.09 14.21 1.77
CA SER A 257 -5.36 12.91 1.15
C SER A 257 -5.13 12.93 -0.36
N VAL A 258 -5.22 14.10 -1.00
CA VAL A 258 -5.08 14.24 -2.46
C VAL A 258 -3.69 13.81 -2.95
N PRO A 259 -2.55 14.29 -2.39
CA PRO A 259 -1.24 13.89 -2.87
C PRO A 259 -0.98 12.40 -2.71
N THR A 260 -1.48 11.79 -1.62
CA THR A 260 -1.40 10.34 -1.41
C THR A 260 -2.15 9.57 -2.49
N ALA A 261 -3.37 10.00 -2.86
CA ALA A 261 -4.14 9.38 -3.93
C ALA A 261 -3.47 9.55 -5.31
N LEU A 262 -2.91 10.73 -5.58
CA LEU A 262 -2.14 10.98 -6.80
C LEU A 262 -0.87 10.12 -6.87
N ALA A 263 -0.16 9.95 -5.76
CA ALA A 263 0.99 9.06 -5.66
C ALA A 263 0.61 7.59 -5.95
N GLN A 264 -0.54 7.13 -5.45
CA GLN A 264 -1.08 5.81 -5.78
C GLN A 264 -1.40 5.69 -7.28
N PHE A 265 -2.05 6.70 -7.87
CA PHE A 265 -2.34 6.72 -9.30
C PHE A 265 -1.07 6.63 -10.14
N VAL A 266 -0.07 7.47 -9.86
CA VAL A 266 1.23 7.46 -10.55
C VAL A 266 1.91 6.10 -10.41
N THR A 267 1.81 5.48 -9.22
CA THR A 267 2.36 4.13 -8.99
C THR A 267 1.67 3.09 -9.87
N ILE A 268 0.34 3.12 -9.99
CA ILE A 268 -0.42 2.21 -10.87
C ILE A 268 0.02 2.37 -12.33
N VAL A 269 0.11 3.61 -12.81
CA VAL A 269 0.56 3.92 -14.18
C VAL A 269 1.99 3.41 -14.41
N PHE A 270 2.90 3.72 -13.50
CA PHE A 270 4.29 3.30 -13.56
C PHE A 270 4.41 1.77 -13.62
N VAL A 271 3.74 1.04 -12.73
CA VAL A 271 3.78 -0.42 -12.68
C VAL A 271 3.18 -1.04 -13.95
N LEU A 272 2.09 -0.49 -14.49
CA LEU A 272 1.51 -0.95 -15.76
C LEU A 272 2.44 -0.70 -16.94
N MET A 273 3.06 0.49 -17.04
CA MET A 273 4.01 0.81 -18.11
C MET A 273 5.24 -0.12 -18.09
N VAL A 274 5.83 -0.35 -16.91
CA VAL A 274 6.97 -1.26 -16.76
C VAL A 274 6.58 -2.69 -17.12
N TYR A 275 5.40 -3.14 -16.67
CA TYR A 275 4.94 -4.49 -17.00
C TYR A 275 4.81 -4.68 -18.51
N ARG A 276 4.13 -3.74 -19.21
CA ARG A 276 3.91 -3.80 -20.67
C ARG A 276 5.21 -3.82 -21.46
N ASP A 277 6.19 -3.03 -21.03
CA ASP A 277 7.52 -2.99 -21.63
C ASP A 277 8.22 -4.35 -21.50
N LYS A 278 8.20 -4.94 -20.30
CA LYS A 278 8.87 -6.22 -20.02
C LYS A 278 8.15 -7.45 -20.56
N THR A 279 6.89 -7.32 -20.97
CA THR A 279 6.15 -8.40 -21.65
C THR A 279 5.95 -8.14 -23.15
N SER A 280 6.70 -7.20 -23.73
CA SER A 280 6.75 -6.91 -25.18
C SER A 280 5.43 -6.42 -25.81
N LYS A 281 4.47 -5.95 -25.02
CA LYS A 281 3.21 -5.39 -25.57
C LYS A 281 3.32 -3.97 -26.13
N ASN A 282 4.47 -3.31 -25.93
CA ASN A 282 4.74 -2.02 -26.56
C ASN A 282 5.38 -2.14 -27.97
N GLN A 283 5.77 -3.34 -28.43
CA GLN A 283 6.39 -3.52 -29.76
C GLN A 283 5.38 -3.48 -30.93
N LEU A 284 4.08 -3.63 -30.67
CA LEU A 284 3.08 -3.60 -31.75
C LEU A 284 2.74 -2.19 -32.26
N GLN A 285 3.40 -1.14 -31.75
CA GLN A 285 3.17 0.25 -32.18
C GLN A 285 4.38 0.94 -32.83
N ASP A 286 5.56 0.28 -32.92
CA ASP A 286 6.79 0.89 -33.46
C ASP A 286 7.41 0.13 -34.65
N ASP A 287 6.74 -0.92 -35.15
CA ASP A 287 7.18 -1.68 -36.34
C ASP A 287 6.38 -1.31 -37.61
N GLY A 288 5.95 -0.05 -37.69
CA GLY A 288 5.34 0.53 -38.88
C GLY A 288 6.29 1.53 -39.55
N ILE A 289 6.86 1.12 -40.68
CA ILE A 289 7.61 1.93 -41.66
C ILE A 289 9.13 2.02 -41.39
N ASN A 290 9.84 0.94 -41.74
CA ASN A 290 11.01 1.09 -42.61
C ASN A 290 10.93 0.02 -43.70
N ASP A 291 10.55 0.48 -44.89
CA ASP A 291 10.68 -0.24 -46.14
C ASP A 291 12.12 -0.74 -46.32
N THR A 292 12.29 -2.05 -46.41
CA THR A 292 13.33 -2.61 -47.26
C THR A 292 12.67 -3.54 -48.27
N PRO A 293 12.61 -3.16 -49.57
CA PRO A 293 12.07 -4.03 -50.59
C PRO A 293 13.01 -5.22 -50.79
N TYR A 294 12.41 -6.38 -50.96
CA TYR A 294 13.05 -7.58 -51.48
C TYR A 294 13.81 -7.24 -52.78
N GLU A 295 15.14 -7.37 -52.76
CA GLU A 295 15.88 -7.69 -53.98
C GLU A 295 16.10 -9.20 -54.03
N LEU A 296 15.30 -9.83 -54.89
CA LEU A 296 15.58 -11.11 -55.51
C LEU A 296 16.67 -10.88 -56.57
N ILE A 297 17.90 -11.37 -56.34
CA ILE A 297 18.76 -11.99 -57.35
C ILE A 297 19.49 -13.17 -56.69
#